data_AF-A0A0L0EYW6-F1
#
_entry.id   AF-A0A0L0EYW6-F1
#
_cell.length_a   1.000
_cell.length_b   1.000
_cell.length_c   1.000
_cell.angle_alpha   90.00
_cell.angle_beta   90.00
_cell.angle_gamma   90.00
#
_symmetry.space_group_name_H-M   'P 1'
#
loop_
_entity.id
_entity.type
_entity.pdbx_description
1 polymer ?
#
loop_
_entity_poly.entity_id
_entity_poly.type
_entity_poly.pdbx_seq_one_letter_code
_entity_poly.pdbx_strand_id
1 'polypeptide(L)' 'YAINQNYTDIIVINEDKKVTNGMIITHLPDGPTARFKLSSVKLNGDIKVSHLF' A
#
# COMPACT_ATOMS: atom_id res chain seq x y z
N TYR A 1 10.52 -16.91 -3.19
CA TYR A 1 10.48 -16.70 -1.73
C TYR A 1 9.03 -16.56 -1.24
N ALA A 2 8.29 -15.52 -1.64
CA ALA A 2 6.93 -15.29 -1.11
C ALA A 2 5.93 -16.43 -1.34
N ILE A 3 5.89 -17.01 -2.54
CA ILE A 3 5.07 -18.20 -2.85
C ILE A 3 5.44 -19.39 -1.97
N ASN A 4 6.73 -19.64 -1.76
CA ASN A 4 7.23 -20.72 -0.90
C ASN A 4 6.93 -20.48 0.59
N GLN A 5 6.54 -19.27 0.97
CA GLN A 5 6.08 -18.89 2.31
C GLN A 5 4.54 -18.80 2.38
N ASN A 6 3.83 -19.25 1.33
CA ASN A 6 2.37 -19.27 1.23
C ASN A 6 1.71 -17.89 1.34
N TYR A 7 2.40 -16.81 0.97
CA TYR A 7 1.74 -15.52 0.79
C TYR A 7 0.88 -15.52 -0.47
N THR A 8 -0.31 -14.93 -0.37
CA THR A 8 -1.28 -14.83 -1.47
C THR A 8 -1.12 -13.55 -2.27
N ASP A 9 -0.59 -12.50 -1.66
CA ASP A 9 -0.52 -11.18 -2.26
C ASP A 9 0.78 -10.46 -1.86
N ILE A 10 1.32 -9.67 -2.79
CA ILE A 10 2.43 -8.75 -2.54
C ILE A 10 1.91 -7.34 -2.76
N ILE A 11 2.24 -6.45 -1.83
CA ILE A 11 1.99 -5.01 -1.95
C ILE A 11 3.34 -4.29 -1.93
N VAL A 12 3.58 -3.48 -2.96
CA VAL A 12 4.76 -2.60 -3.05
C VAL A 12 4.29 -1.16 -2.96
N ILE A 13 4.85 -0.42 -2.00
CA ILE A 13 4.61 1.01 -1.82
C ILE A 13 5.79 1.78 -2.39
N ASN A 14 5.51 2.75 -3.26
CA ASN A 14 6.51 3.65 -3.82
C ASN A 14 6.42 5.03 -3.14
N GLU A 15 7.56 5.52 -2.68
CA GLU A 15 7.68 6.82 -2.02
C GLU A 15 8.75 7.67 -2.69
N ASP A 16 8.52 8.98 -2.75
CA ASP A 16 9.54 9.98 -3.08
C ASP A 16 9.55 11.06 -2.00
N LYS A 17 10.71 11.39 -1.45
CA LYS A 17 10.88 12.37 -0.37
C LYS A 17 9.91 12.18 0.82
N LYS A 18 9.71 10.93 1.26
CA LYS A 18 8.77 10.53 2.32
C LYS A 18 7.29 10.78 2.00
N VAL A 19 6.97 11.01 0.73
CA VAL A 19 5.60 11.14 0.23
C VAL A 19 5.28 9.92 -0.62
N THR A 20 4.32 9.13 -0.16
CA THR A 20 3.81 7.99 -0.91
C THR A 20 3.12 8.45 -2.19
N ASN A 21 3.52 7.90 -3.34
CA ASN A 21 3.00 8.32 -4.65
C ASN A 21 2.52 7.16 -5.55
N GLY A 22 2.78 5.91 -5.16
CA GLY A 22 2.39 4.75 -5.93
C GLY A 22 2.20 3.49 -5.10
N MET A 23 1.35 2.61 -5.58
CA MET A 23 1.09 1.31 -4.99
C MET A 23 0.94 0.26 -6.09
N ILE A 24 1.55 -0.90 -5.89
CA ILE A 24 1.39 -2.07 -6.75
C ILE A 24 0.89 -3.22 -5.89
N ILE A 25 -0.14 -3.90 -6.35
CA ILE A 25 -0.70 -5.10 -5.71
C ILE A 25 -0.60 -6.24 -6.73
N THR A 26 0.03 -7.35 -6.35
CA THR A 26 0.12 -8.55 -7.19
C THR A 26 -0.42 -9.74 -6.42
N HIS A 27 -1.42 -10.40 -7.00
CA HIS A 27 -1.89 -11.68 -6.49
C HIS A 27 -0.97 -12.80 -6.97
N LEU A 28 -0.60 -13.72 -6.10
CA LEU A 28 0.34 -14.81 -6.34
C LEU A 28 -0.40 -16.15 -6.50
N PRO A 29 0.21 -17.16 -7.18
CA PRO A 29 1.52 -17.12 -7.82
C PRO A 29 1.52 -16.42 -9.19
N ASP A 30 0.44 -16.57 -9.96
CA ASP A 30 0.28 -16.07 -11.34
C ASP A 30 -0.98 -15.20 -11.48
N GLY A 31 -1.36 -14.52 -10.40
CA GLY A 31 -2.50 -13.62 -10.38
C GLY A 31 -2.19 -12.25 -11.01
N PRO A 32 -3.22 -11.42 -11.22
CA PRO A 32 -3.05 -10.12 -11.85
C PRO A 32 -2.26 -9.14 -10.98
N THR A 33 -1.64 -8.16 -11.64
CA THR A 33 -1.01 -7.01 -11.00
C THR A 33 -1.83 -5.75 -11.25
N ALA A 34 -2.22 -5.08 -10.18
CA ALA A 34 -2.85 -3.76 -10.21
C ALA A 34 -1.83 -2.68 -9.82
N ARG A 35 -1.77 -1.60 -10.61
CA ARG A 35 -0.89 -0.45 -10.36
C ARG A 35 -1.70 0.82 -10.17
N PHE A 36 -1.42 1.52 -9.08
CA PHE A 36 -2.12 2.73 -8.68
C PHE A 36 -1.13 3.89 -8.57
N LYS A 37 -1.51 5.04 -9.14
CA LYS A 37 -0.92 6.33 -8.77
C LYS A 37 -1.70 6.87 -7.59
N LEU A 38 -1.01 7.18 -6.51
CA LEU A 38 -1.64 7.72 -5.31
C LEU A 38 -1.59 9.25 -5.33
N SER A 39 -2.70 9.87 -4.95
CA SER A 39 -2.85 11.31 -4.85
C SER A 39 -3.65 11.64 -3.58
N SER A 40 -3.30 12.75 -2.91
CA SER A 40 -3.99 13.23 -1.72
C SER A 40 -4.10 12.18 -0.59
N VAL A 41 -3.04 11.39 -0.40
CA VAL A 41 -2.94 10.41 0.70
C VAL A 41 -2.94 11.15 2.03
N LYS A 42 -3.78 10.72 2.97
CA LYS A 42 -3.74 11.13 4.37
C LYS A 42 -3.24 9.97 5.20
N LEU A 43 -2.13 10.16 5.90
CA LEU A 43 -1.57 9.16 6.80
C LEU A 43 -2.28 9.21 8.16
N ASN A 44 -2.06 8.18 8.98
CA ASN A 44 -2.67 8.11 10.31
C ASN A 44 -2.38 9.37 11.16
N GLY A 45 -1.16 9.92 11.07
CA GLY A 45 -0.77 11.15 11.78
C GLY A 45 -1.50 12.42 11.32
N ASP A 46 -2.10 12.41 10.12
CA ASP A 46 -2.86 13.55 9.58
C ASP A 46 -4.33 13.53 10.02
N ILE A 47 -4.80 12.40 10.57
CA ILE A 47 -6.18 12.23 11.02
C ILE A 47 -6.32 12.83 12.40
N LYS A 48 -7.12 13.90 12.52
CA LYS A 48 -7.47 14.47 13.81
C LYS A 48 -8.35 13.49 14.58
N VAL A 49 -7.82 12.92 15.67
CA VAL A 49 -8.64 12.18 16.63
C VAL A 49 -9.37 13.22 17.49
N SER A 50 -10.60 13.57 17.11
CA SER A 50 -11.47 14.32 18.02
C SER A 50 -11.86 13.38 19.17
N HIS A 51 -11.14 13.47 20.28
CA HIS A 51 -11.65 12.93 21.55
C HIS A 51 -12.90 13.74 21.91
N LEU A 52 -14.03 13.04 22.02
CA LEU A 52 -15.25 13.53 22.64
C LEU A 52 -14.95 13.59 24.15
N PHE A 53 -15.04 14.79 24.72
CA PHE A 53 -15.20 14.98 26.16
C PHE A 53 -16.53 14.38 26.63
#